data_AF-A0A7W1HLT4-F1
#
_entry.id   AF-A0A7W1HLT4-F1
#
_cell.length_a   1.000
_cell.length_b   1.000
_cell.length_c   1.000
_cell.angle_alpha   90.00
_cell.angle_beta   90.00
_cell.angle_gamma   90.00
#
_symmetry.space_group_name_H-M   'P 1'
#
loop_
_entity.id
_entity.type
_entity.pdbx_description
1 polymer ?
#
loop_
_entity_poly.entity_id
_entity_poly.type
_entity_poly.pdbx_seq_one_letter_code
_entity_poly.pdbx_strand_id
1 'polypeptide(L)' 'MTARHTLTGNIQRHEGFHSETLGNEREILVYLPPGYRRAGARRYPVLYLQDGQNVFDAVTAFGGVEWMVD' A
#
# COMPACT_ATOMS: atom_id res chain seq x y z
N MET A 1 -17.43 11.69 12.85
CA MET A 1 -16.72 10.44 13.13
C MET A 1 -15.70 10.25 12.03
N THR A 2 -14.41 10.22 12.35
CA THR A 2 -13.38 9.86 11.36
C THR A 2 -13.47 8.36 11.08
N ALA A 3 -13.47 7.97 9.81
CA ALA A 3 -13.46 6.57 9.42
C ALA A 3 -12.17 5.91 9.94
N ARG A 4 -12.27 4.66 10.40
CA ARG A 4 -11.16 3.91 10.97
C ARG A 4 -10.50 3.07 9.88
N HIS A 5 -9.18 3.22 9.71
CA HIS A 5 -8.37 2.41 8.81
C HIS A 5 -8.42 0.92 9.19
N THR A 6 -8.42 0.04 8.18
CA THR A 6 -8.51 -1.43 8.36
C THR A 6 -7.19 -2.17 8.18
N LEU A 7 -6.13 -1.46 7.78
CA LEU A 7 -4.76 -1.96 7.63
C LEU A 7 -4.28 -2.82 8.83
N THR A 8 -3.81 -4.03 8.56
CA THR A 8 -3.30 -5.00 9.53
C THR A 8 -1.82 -5.40 9.32
N GLY A 9 -1.28 -5.16 8.13
CA GLY A 9 0.10 -5.48 7.75
C GLY A 9 1.16 -4.39 8.00
N ASN A 10 2.44 -4.71 7.72
CA ASN A 10 3.52 -3.72 7.68
C ASN A 10 3.48 -2.98 6.34
N ILE A 11 2.63 -1.96 6.27
CA ILE A 11 2.41 -1.17 5.08
C ILE A 11 3.18 0.14 5.19
N GLN A 12 4.05 0.39 4.22
CA GLN A 12 4.74 1.65 4.05
C GLN A 12 3.96 2.54 3.09
N ARG A 13 3.59 3.73 3.57
CA ARG A 13 2.93 4.75 2.77
C ARG A 13 3.97 5.74 2.25
N HIS A 14 4.03 5.87 0.93
CA HIS A 14 4.83 6.85 0.24
C HIS A 14 3.89 7.91 -0.33
N GLU A 15 3.62 8.94 0.47
CA GLU A 15 2.85 10.11 0.07
C GLU A 15 3.68 11.00 -0.86
N GLY A 16 3.04 11.67 -1.81
CA GLY A 16 3.72 12.63 -2.69
C GLY A 16 4.77 12.02 -3.62
N PHE A 17 4.67 10.74 -3.97
CA PHE A 17 5.62 10.13 -4.89
C PHE A 17 5.49 10.76 -6.28
N HIS A 18 6.50 11.50 -6.70
CA HIS A 18 6.51 12.17 -8.00
C HIS A 18 6.71 11.18 -9.15
N SER A 19 5.78 11.18 -10.10
CA SER A 19 5.89 10.44 -11.35
C SER A 19 6.40 11.35 -12.46
N GLU A 20 7.65 11.18 -12.86
CA GLU A 20 8.23 11.88 -14.02
C GLU A 20 7.42 11.66 -15.30
N THR A 21 6.94 10.42 -15.51
CA THR A 21 6.16 10.06 -16.70
C THR A 21 4.80 10.74 -16.76
N LEU A 22 4.13 10.92 -15.61
CA LEU A 22 2.77 11.45 -15.53
C LEU A 22 2.72 12.92 -15.09
N GLY A 23 3.87 13.49 -14.72
CA GLY A 23 3.98 14.87 -14.25
C GLY A 23 3.15 15.17 -13.00
N ASN A 24 2.89 14.16 -12.15
CA ASN A 24 2.05 14.32 -10.96
C ASN A 24 2.55 13.55 -9.74
N GLU A 25 2.05 13.93 -8.57
CA GLU A 25 2.28 13.21 -7.32
C GLU A 25 1.21 12.13 -7.12
N ARG A 26 1.64 10.99 -6.59
CA ARG A 26 0.77 9.85 -6.30
C ARG A 26 1.10 9.25 -4.95
N GLU A 27 0.11 8.61 -4.36
CA GLU A 27 0.32 7.77 -3.20
C GLU A 27 0.66 6.34 -3.63
N ILE A 28 1.68 5.76 -3.00
CA ILE A 28 2.07 4.36 -3.17
C ILE A 28 2.06 3.67 -1.82
N LEU A 29 1.40 2.51 -1.76
CA LEU A 29 1.39 1.62 -0.60
C LEU A 29 2.25 0.39 -0.88
N VAL A 30 3.15 0.05 0.05
CA VAL A 30 4.05 -1.10 -0.05
C VAL A 30 3.88 -1.99 1.17
N TYR A 31 3.36 -3.19 0.97
CA TYR A 31 3.38 -4.24 1.99
C TYR A 31 4.77 -4.88 2.07
N LEU A 32 5.29 -5.02 3.29
CA LEU A 32 6.51 -5.74 3.57
C LEU A 32 6.22 -7.00 4.39
N PRO A 33 6.72 -8.19 3.97
CA PRO A 33 6.44 -9.43 4.66
C PRO A 33 6.99 -9.42 6.10
N PRO A 34 6.43 -10.23 7.02
CA PRO A 34 6.91 -10.33 8.38
C PRO A 34 8.42 -10.61 8.45
N GLY A 35 9.12 -9.83 9.28
CA GLY A 35 10.56 -9.97 9.46
C GLY A 35 11.44 -9.35 8.38
N TYR A 36 10.86 -8.63 7.39
CA TYR A 36 11.60 -7.98 6.30
C TYR A 36 12.87 -7.25 6.76
N ARG A 37 12.77 -6.38 7.80
CA ARG A 37 13.92 -5.61 8.32
C ARG A 37 15.03 -6.47 8.95
N ARG A 38 14.71 -7.68 9.43
CA ARG A 38 15.69 -8.58 10.05
C ARG A 38 16.40 -9.48 9.03
N ALA A 39 15.87 -9.56 7.81
CA ALA A 39 16.38 -10.48 6.79
C ALA A 39 17.67 -10.00 6.08
N GLY A 40 18.26 -8.87 6.52
CA GLY A 40 19.52 -8.36 6.00
C GLY A 40 19.45 -8.07 4.49
N ALA A 41 20.27 -8.78 3.71
CA ALA A 41 20.37 -8.62 2.26
C ALA A 41 19.40 -9.51 1.45
N ARG A 42 18.47 -10.21 2.10
CA ARG A 42 17.48 -11.05 1.41
C ARG A 42 16.60 -10.22 0.49
N ARG A 43 16.40 -10.70 -0.74
CA ARG A 43 15.47 -10.11 -1.72
C ARG A 43 14.20 -10.93 -1.79
N TYR A 44 13.10 -10.26 -2.13
CA TYR A 44 11.78 -10.86 -2.29
C TYR A 44 11.28 -10.58 -3.72
N PRO A 45 10.53 -11.51 -4.34
CA PRO A 45 9.79 -11.18 -5.55
C PRO A 45 8.80 -10.06 -5.26
N VAL A 46 8.53 -9.22 -6.26
CA VAL A 46 7.62 -8.09 -6.14
C VAL A 46 6.35 -8.38 -6.95
N LEU A 47 5.20 -8.21 -6.32
CA LEU A 47 3.89 -8.24 -6.95
C LEU A 47 3.35 -6.81 -7.01
N TYR A 48 3.00 -6.35 -8.22
CA TYR A 48 2.33 -5.06 -8.42
C TYR A 48 0.82 -5.28 -8.54
N LEU A 49 0.05 -4.60 -7.69
CA LEU A 49 -1.42 -4.60 -7.72
C LEU A 49 -1.90 -3.18 -8.04
N GLN A 50 -2.81 -3.06 -9.01
CA GLN A 50 -3.36 -1.79 -9.48
C GLN A 50 -4.88 -1.90 -9.55
N ASP A 51 -5.58 -1.20 -8.66
CA ASP A 51 -7.02 -1.38 -8.46
C ASP A 51 -7.79 -0.10 -8.07
N GLY A 52 -7.10 1.04 -7.96
CA GLY A 52 -7.69 2.31 -7.53
C GLY A 52 -7.76 2.55 -6.02
N GLN A 53 -6.83 1.99 -5.22
CA GLN A 53 -6.74 2.14 -3.75
C GLN A 53 -7.70 1.27 -2.94
N ASN A 54 -8.15 0.15 -3.51
CA ASN A 54 -9.03 -0.79 -2.82
C ASN A 54 -8.26 -1.95 -2.17
N VAL A 55 -6.92 -2.05 -2.32
CA VAL A 55 -6.15 -3.24 -1.92
C VAL A 55 -6.13 -3.48 -0.41
N PHE A 56 -5.85 -2.42 0.36
CA PHE A 56 -5.38 -2.57 1.75
C PHE A 56 -6.19 -1.80 2.79
N ASP A 57 -7.06 -0.87 2.38
CA ASP A 57 -7.76 -0.04 3.36
C ASP A 57 -9.17 0.32 2.92
N ALA A 58 -10.15 -0.05 3.74
CA ALA A 58 -11.55 0.28 3.53
C ALA A 58 -11.81 1.80 3.54
N VAL A 59 -10.97 2.61 4.20
CA VAL A 59 -11.13 4.07 4.22
C VAL A 59 -10.84 4.71 2.87
N THR A 60 -9.86 4.19 2.13
CA THR A 60 -9.51 4.68 0.79
C THR A 60 -10.28 3.97 -0.31
N ALA A 61 -10.86 2.81 -0.01
CA ALA A 61 -11.56 2.01 -0.99
C ALA A 61 -12.89 2.65 -1.47
N PHE A 62 -13.16 2.49 -2.76
CA PHE A 62 -14.43 2.79 -3.37
C PHE A 62 -15.56 2.01 -2.69
N GLY A 63 -16.58 2.74 -2.21
CA GLY A 63 -17.72 2.13 -1.51
C GLY A 63 -17.38 1.57 -0.12
N GLY A 64 -16.16 1.81 0.39
CA GLY A 64 -15.74 1.33 1.70
C GLY A 64 -15.45 -0.18 1.77
N VAL A 65 -15.25 -0.83 0.62
CA VAL A 65 -15.00 -2.27 0.53
C VAL A 65 -13.64 -2.51 -0.12
N GLU A 66 -12.72 -3.05 0.66
CA GLU A 66 -11.37 -3.38 0.23
C GLU A 66 -11.22 -4.86 -0.18
N TRP A 67 -10.06 -5.21 -0.74
CA TRP A 67 -9.70 -6.58 -1.10
C TRP A 67 -9.00 -7.37 0.02
N MET A 68 -8.56 -6.70 1.10
CA MET A 68 -7.91 -7.32 2.27
C MET A 68 -6.63 -8.11 1.91
N VAL A 69 -5.77 -7.53 1.07
CA VAL A 69 -4.52 -8.18 0.60
C VAL A 69 -3.31 -7.77 1.46
N ASP A 70 -3.50 -7.53 2.75
CA ASP A 70 -2.51 -7.09 3.73
C ASP A 70 -2.15 -8.14 4.81
#